data_AF-A0A369VS66-F1
#
_entry.id   AF-A0A369VS66-F1
#
_cell.length_a   1.000
_cell.length_b   1.000
_cell.length_c   1.000
_cell.angle_alpha   90.00
_cell.angle_beta   90.00
_cell.angle_gamma   90.00
#
_symmetry.space_group_name_H-M   'P 1'
#
loop_
_entity.id
_entity.type
_entity.pdbx_description
1 polymer ?
#
loop_
_entity_poly.entity_id
_entity_poly.type
_entity_poly.pdbx_seq_one_letter_code
_entity_poly.pdbx_strand_id
1 'polypeptide(L)'
;MAVIFGFAIFALVLVVLLMVMAAALVGLLLLPLLVGGLAALVAVATGTADPVPVALVAALVTLLVTRKRRGNRRVRAKRERPAQVIVENRPTAPPSPLAPTWRRARQLAPRHARRLEAAELAGAALLRDAEAQPLDLDLHEAAMLLTRHAPDLVASAESLCAADPAARERCTEEMVAGLEELAGVTGEYATRRRSRLHDSFATIRRHIADRTGSATR
;
A
#
# COMPACT_ATOMS: atom_id res chain seq x y z
N MET A 1 3.39 -50.42 9.07
CA MET A 1 4.16 -49.70 10.13
C MET A 1 4.63 -48.32 9.67
N ALA A 2 5.33 -48.18 8.54
CA ALA A 2 5.89 -46.88 8.10
C ALA A 2 4.83 -45.77 7.81
N VAL A 3 3.67 -46.13 7.25
CA VAL A 3 2.60 -45.16 6.91
C VAL A 3 1.94 -44.58 8.17
N ILE A 4 1.77 -45.39 9.22
CA ILE A 4 1.19 -44.98 10.50
C ILE A 4 2.14 -44.01 11.22
N PHE A 5 3.45 -44.26 11.14
CA PHE A 5 4.47 -43.35 11.66
C PHE A 5 4.48 -41.99 10.93
N GLY A 6 4.33 -41.99 9.61
CA GLY A 6 4.24 -40.75 8.83
C GLY A 6 3.02 -39.90 9.20
N PHE A 7 1.87 -40.54 9.43
CA PHE A 7 0.65 -39.86 9.84
C PHE A 7 0.76 -39.26 11.25
N ALA A 8 1.39 -39.99 12.19
CA ALA A 8 1.61 -39.51 13.55
C ALA A 8 2.51 -38.26 13.59
N ILE A 9 3.58 -38.26 12.79
CA ILE A 9 4.49 -37.10 12.68
C ILE A 9 3.76 -35.91 12.04
N PHE A 10 2.98 -36.14 10.99
CA PHE A 10 2.21 -35.08 10.33
C PHE A 10 1.18 -34.44 11.27
N ALA A 11 0.44 -35.26 12.03
CA ALA A 11 -0.51 -34.77 13.02
C ALA A 11 0.17 -33.95 14.11
N LEU A 12 1.34 -34.40 14.60
CA LEU A 12 2.13 -33.67 15.60
C LEU A 12 2.60 -32.31 15.06
N VAL A 13 3.13 -32.26 13.84
CA VAL A 13 3.56 -31.00 13.20
C VAL A 13 2.38 -30.04 13.01
N LEU A 14 1.22 -30.55 12.60
CA LEU A 14 0.00 -29.75 12.45
C LEU A 14 -0.45 -29.14 13.78
N VAL A 15 -0.44 -29.92 14.86
CA VAL A 15 -0.81 -29.46 16.20
C VAL A 15 0.17 -28.39 16.71
N VAL A 16 1.48 -28.60 16.51
CA VAL A 16 2.50 -27.61 16.87
C VAL A 16 2.30 -26.31 16.07
N LEU A 17 2.03 -26.42 14.77
CA LEU A 17 1.78 -25.24 13.92
C LEU A 17 0.53 -24.47 14.39
N LEU A 18 -0.53 -25.18 14.74
CA LEU A 18 -1.76 -24.58 15.27
C LEU A 18 -1.53 -23.90 16.62
N MET A 19 -0.75 -24.51 17.53
CA MET A 19 -0.38 -23.88 18.80
C MET A 19 0.45 -22.61 18.60
N VAL A 20 1.42 -22.62 17.67
CA VAL A 20 2.23 -21.43 17.36
C VAL A 20 1.36 -20.31 16.77
N MET A 21 0.42 -20.65 15.86
CA MET A 21 -0.52 -19.67 15.33
C MET A 21 -1.45 -19.11 16.41
N ALA A 22 -1.95 -19.96 17.30
CA ALA A 22 -2.80 -19.55 18.42
C ALA A 22 -2.04 -18.62 19.38
N ALA A 23 -0.82 -18.98 19.77
CA ALA A 23 0.03 -18.14 20.63
C ALA A 23 0.35 -16.78 19.97
N ALA A 24 0.62 -16.77 18.66
CA ALA A 24 0.82 -15.53 17.91
C ALA A 24 -0.45 -14.67 17.83
N LEU A 25 -1.63 -15.29 17.80
CA LEU A 25 -2.92 -14.59 17.84
C LEU A 25 -3.21 -14.00 19.23
N VAL A 26 -2.93 -14.75 20.29
CA VAL A 26 -3.09 -14.31 21.68
C VAL A 26 -2.13 -13.15 21.99
N GLY A 27 -0.86 -13.26 21.60
CA GLY A 27 0.10 -12.17 21.74
C GLY A 27 -0.30 -10.90 20.97
N LEU A 28 -0.93 -11.05 19.80
CA LEU A 28 -1.45 -9.94 18.99
C LEU A 28 -2.64 -9.23 19.65
N LEU A 29 -3.48 -9.98 20.36
CA LEU A 29 -4.64 -9.44 21.09
C LEU A 29 -4.23 -8.73 22.39
N LEU A 30 -3.17 -9.19 23.04
CA LEU A 30 -2.71 -8.64 24.33
C LEU A 30 -1.84 -7.38 24.17
N LEU A 31 -1.12 -7.22 23.06
CA LEU A 31 -0.26 -6.07 22.80
C LEU A 31 -0.97 -4.70 22.85
N PRO A 32 -2.13 -4.49 22.18
CA PRO A 32 -2.86 -3.22 22.27
C PRO A 32 -3.45 -2.98 23.66
N LEU A 33 -3.75 -4.04 24.42
CA LEU A 33 -4.25 -3.97 25.79
C LEU A 33 -3.15 -3.51 26.77
N LEU A 34 -1.92 -4.00 26.59
CA LEU A 34 -0.75 -3.56 27.36
C LEU A 34 -0.36 -2.11 27.05
N VAL A 35 -0.37 -1.73 25.76
CA VAL A 35 -0.04 -0.35 25.34
C VAL A 35 -1.13 0.64 25.80
N GLY A 36 -2.40 0.27 25.68
CA GLY A 36 -3.52 1.07 26.20
C GLY A 36 -3.49 1.20 27.73
N GLY A 37 -3.14 0.12 28.45
CA GLY A 37 -2.98 0.15 29.91
C GLY A 37 -1.83 1.03 30.36
N LEU A 38 -0.69 0.99 29.67
CA LEU A 38 0.47 1.85 29.98
C LEU A 38 0.14 3.33 29.71
N ALA A 39 -0.56 3.64 28.62
CA ALA A 39 -1.00 5.00 28.29
C ALA A 39 -2.00 5.56 29.32
N ALA A 40 -2.93 4.72 29.80
CA ALA A 40 -3.85 5.10 30.87
C ALA A 40 -3.11 5.39 32.19
N LEU A 41 -2.09 4.58 32.52
CA LEU A 41 -1.31 4.74 33.75
C LEU A 41 -0.46 6.02 33.73
N VAL A 42 0.11 6.37 32.57
CA VAL A 42 0.81 7.64 32.34
C VAL A 42 -0.17 8.82 32.42
N ALA A 43 -1.36 8.72 31.84
CA ALA A 43 -2.38 9.77 31.86
C ALA A 43 -2.91 10.08 33.28
N VAL A 44 -3.04 9.05 34.12
CA VAL A 44 -3.37 9.19 35.55
C VAL A 44 -2.22 9.85 36.32
N ALA A 45 -0.97 9.45 36.04
CA ALA A 45 0.21 10.01 36.69
C ALA A 45 0.47 11.49 36.33
N THR A 46 0.05 11.94 35.14
CA THR A 46 0.21 13.34 34.69
C THR A 46 -0.98 14.24 35.06
N GLY A 47 -1.96 13.75 35.80
CA GLY A 47 -3.08 14.55 36.31
C GLY A 47 -4.10 14.97 35.24
N THR A 48 -4.19 14.24 34.13
CA THR A 48 -5.21 14.49 33.11
C THR A 48 -6.57 13.99 33.60
N ALA A 49 -7.60 14.83 33.51
CA ALA A 49 -8.91 14.59 34.14
C ALA A 49 -9.66 13.38 33.57
N ASP A 50 -9.29 12.84 32.40
CA ASP A 50 -9.90 11.65 31.81
C ASP A 50 -8.87 10.77 31.06
N PRO A 51 -8.44 9.63 31.64
CA PRO A 51 -7.45 8.74 31.01
C PRO A 51 -8.03 7.82 29.91
N VAL A 52 -9.36 7.71 29.83
CA VAL A 52 -10.10 6.85 28.90
C VAL A 52 -9.87 7.23 27.42
N PRO A 53 -10.01 8.50 26.97
CA PRO A 53 -9.80 8.86 25.58
C PRO A 53 -8.36 8.63 25.10
N VAL A 54 -7.36 8.84 25.96
CA VAL A 54 -5.93 8.66 25.63
C VAL A 54 -5.60 7.18 25.37
N ALA A 55 -6.12 6.27 26.20
CA ALA A 55 -5.95 4.84 26.04
C ALA A 55 -6.58 4.32 24.73
N LEU A 56 -7.74 4.87 24.36
CA LEU A 56 -8.47 4.49 23.16
C LEU A 56 -7.74 4.93 21.88
N VAL A 57 -7.20 6.15 21.87
CA VAL A 57 -6.38 6.66 20.76
C VAL A 57 -5.09 5.86 20.61
N ALA A 58 -4.39 5.56 21.71
CA ALA A 58 -3.16 4.77 21.66
C ALA A 58 -3.41 3.35 21.14
N ALA A 59 -4.50 2.70 21.56
CA ALA A 59 -4.91 1.39 21.05
C ALA A 59 -5.23 1.43 19.55
N LEU A 60 -5.94 2.46 19.09
CA LEU A 60 -6.31 2.64 17.67
C LEU A 60 -5.07 2.83 16.79
N VAL A 61 -4.13 3.69 17.21
CA VAL A 61 -2.87 3.93 16.49
C VAL A 61 -2.03 2.66 16.41
N THR A 62 -1.94 1.91 17.51
CA THR A 62 -1.20 0.64 17.54
C THR A 62 -1.83 -0.41 16.61
N LEU A 63 -3.16 -0.48 16.56
CA LEU A 63 -3.91 -1.35 15.65
C LEU A 63 -3.67 -0.97 14.17
N LEU A 64 -3.66 0.32 13.85
CA LEU A 64 -3.41 0.83 12.49
C LEU A 64 -1.97 0.54 12.03
N VAL A 65 -0.98 0.78 12.90
CA VAL A 65 0.43 0.52 12.59
C VAL A 65 0.72 -0.97 12.39
N THR A 66 0.16 -1.83 13.25
CA THR A 66 0.33 -3.29 13.13
C THR A 66 -0.36 -3.86 11.89
N ARG A 67 -1.53 -3.30 11.51
CA ARG A 67 -2.23 -3.65 10.26
C ARG A 67 -1.45 -3.22 9.02
N LYS A 68 -0.90 -2.00 9.00
CA LYS A 68 -0.06 -1.46 7.89
C LYS A 68 1.25 -2.27 7.71
N ARG A 69 1.92 -2.65 8.81
CA ARG A 69 3.12 -3.50 8.75
C ARG A 69 2.86 -4.90 8.20
N ARG A 70 1.71 -5.52 8.48
CA ARG A 70 1.34 -6.83 7.91
C ARG A 70 1.01 -6.77 6.41
N GLY A 71 0.44 -5.66 5.94
CA GLY A 71 0.28 -5.39 4.50
C GLY A 71 1.63 -5.39 3.78
N ASN A 72 2.60 -4.61 4.29
CA ASN A 72 3.94 -4.53 3.68
C ASN A 72 4.76 -5.84 3.77
N ARG A 73 4.61 -6.64 4.84
CA ARG A 73 5.37 -7.90 4.97
C ARG A 73 4.92 -8.98 3.98
N ARG A 74 3.65 -9.00 3.56
CA ARG A 74 3.17 -9.92 2.51
C ARG A 74 3.65 -9.53 1.11
N VAL A 75 3.95 -8.26 0.88
CA VAL A 75 4.46 -7.75 -0.41
C VAL A 75 5.96 -8.02 -0.58
N ARG A 76 6.74 -8.05 0.53
CA ARG A 76 8.20 -8.25 0.45
C ARG A 76 8.64 -9.69 0.17
N ALA A 77 7.76 -10.68 0.30
CA ALA A 77 8.09 -12.10 0.06
C ALA A 77 7.97 -12.54 -1.41
N LYS A 78 7.67 -11.65 -2.36
CA LYS A 78 7.45 -12.01 -3.78
C LYS A 78 8.21 -11.16 -4.80
N ARG A 79 9.32 -10.54 -4.40
CA ARG A 79 10.21 -9.77 -5.31
C ARG A 79 11.59 -10.41 -5.42
N GLU A 80 11.61 -11.63 -5.95
CA GLU A 80 12.77 -12.13 -6.69
C GLU A 80 12.34 -12.27 -8.15
N ARG A 81 12.43 -11.17 -8.89
CA ARG A 81 12.55 -11.22 -10.36
C ARG A 81 13.72 -10.31 -10.71
N PRO A 82 14.73 -10.80 -11.45
CA PRO A 82 15.85 -9.97 -11.87
C PRO A 82 15.31 -8.83 -12.74
N ALA A 83 15.83 -7.63 -12.48
CA ALA A 83 15.49 -6.42 -13.23
C ALA A 83 15.89 -6.61 -14.70
N GLN A 84 14.90 -6.79 -15.58
CA GLN A 84 15.12 -6.59 -17.00
C GLN A 84 15.25 -5.08 -17.24
N VAL A 85 16.46 -4.67 -17.60
CA VAL A 85 16.75 -3.38 -18.19
C VAL A 85 16.11 -3.37 -19.58
N ILE A 86 14.87 -2.89 -19.66
CA ILE A 86 14.24 -2.59 -20.94
C ILE A 86 14.58 -1.12 -21.24
N VAL A 87 15.60 -0.93 -22.07
CA VAL A 87 15.83 0.34 -22.76
C VAL A 87 14.75 0.42 -23.84
N GLU A 88 13.64 1.10 -23.55
CA GLU A 88 12.60 1.33 -24.54
C GLU A 88 12.62 2.79 -25.02
N ASN A 89 12.77 2.93 -26.33
CA ASN A 89 12.73 4.17 -27.10
C ASN A 89 11.60 5.09 -26.61
N ARG A 90 11.93 6.30 -26.17
CA ARG A 90 10.95 7.35 -25.81
C ARG A 90 10.10 7.69 -27.03
N PRO A 91 8.78 7.40 -27.03
CA PRO A 91 7.87 8.20 -27.82
C PRO A 91 7.79 9.56 -27.13
N THR A 92 8.00 10.63 -27.87
CA THR A 92 7.79 12.01 -27.43
C THR A 92 6.30 12.19 -27.15
N ALA A 93 5.87 11.80 -25.94
CA ALA A 93 4.51 11.98 -25.47
C ALA A 93 4.21 13.50 -25.41
N PRO A 94 2.94 13.91 -25.64
CA PRO A 94 2.52 15.28 -25.39
C PRO A 94 2.94 15.72 -23.98
N PRO A 95 3.26 17.01 -23.76
CA PRO A 95 3.74 17.48 -22.47
C PRO A 95 2.73 17.10 -21.40
N SER A 96 3.11 16.19 -20.50
CA SER A 96 2.27 15.76 -19.40
C SER A 96 1.81 16.98 -18.62
N PRO A 97 0.52 17.09 -18.24
CA PRO A 97 0.01 18.21 -17.44
C PRO A 97 0.76 18.36 -16.11
N LEU A 98 1.42 17.29 -15.65
CA LEU A 98 2.21 17.25 -14.42
C LEU A 98 3.70 17.58 -14.60
N ALA A 99 4.18 17.76 -15.84
CA ALA A 99 5.57 18.15 -16.11
C ALA A 99 6.07 19.37 -15.30
N PRO A 100 5.31 20.47 -15.12
CA PRO A 100 5.75 21.58 -14.28
C PRO A 100 5.86 21.17 -12.80
N THR A 101 4.91 20.36 -12.29
CA THR A 101 4.89 19.85 -10.92
C THR A 101 6.12 19.00 -10.61
N TRP A 102 6.46 18.06 -11.49
CA TRP A 102 7.64 17.21 -11.33
C TRP A 102 8.96 17.99 -11.41
N ARG A 103 9.00 19.02 -12.28
CA ARG A 103 10.15 19.93 -12.35
C ARG A 103 10.30 20.70 -11.04
N ARG A 104 9.20 21.20 -10.47
CA ARG A 104 9.23 21.94 -9.21
C ARG A 104 9.64 21.06 -8.03
N ALA A 105 9.10 19.84 -7.95
CA ALA A 105 9.50 18.86 -6.95
C ALA A 105 11.02 18.56 -6.99
N ARG A 106 11.60 18.42 -8.19
CA ARG A 106 13.05 18.19 -8.37
C ARG A 106 13.90 19.39 -7.94
N GLN A 107 13.40 20.61 -8.13
CA GLN A 107 14.08 21.83 -7.64
C GLN A 107 14.05 21.92 -6.11
N LEU A 108 12.94 21.52 -5.48
CA LEU A 108 12.79 21.52 -4.03
C LEU A 108 13.66 20.43 -3.36
N ALA A 109 13.72 19.25 -3.96
CA ALA A 109 14.32 18.04 -3.40
C ALA A 109 15.39 17.40 -4.34
N PRO A 110 16.49 18.11 -4.67
CA PRO A 110 17.48 17.64 -5.65
C PRO A 110 18.17 16.34 -5.25
N ARG A 111 18.33 16.10 -3.93
CA ARG A 111 18.90 14.85 -3.38
C ARG A 111 18.07 13.62 -3.75
N HIS A 112 16.78 13.79 -4.03
CA HIS A 112 15.85 12.73 -4.35
C HIS A 112 15.51 12.65 -5.85
N ALA A 113 16.32 13.25 -6.72
CA ALA A 113 16.04 13.33 -8.16
C ALA A 113 15.73 11.97 -8.81
N ARG A 114 16.48 10.90 -8.45
CA ARG A 114 16.25 9.55 -8.98
C ARG A 114 14.90 8.95 -8.56
N ARG A 115 14.49 9.20 -7.32
CA ARG A 115 13.21 8.74 -6.77
C ARG A 115 12.05 9.46 -7.46
N LEU A 116 12.17 10.77 -7.60
CA LEU A 116 11.20 11.60 -8.32
C LEU A 116 11.10 11.23 -9.79
N GLU A 117 12.21 10.89 -10.46
CA GLU A 117 12.20 10.41 -11.85
C GLU A 117 11.47 9.07 -11.99
N ALA A 118 11.69 8.13 -11.06
CA ALA A 118 10.96 6.86 -11.06
C ALA A 118 9.45 7.06 -10.80
N ALA A 119 9.08 7.95 -9.88
CA ALA A 119 7.69 8.31 -9.61
C ALA A 119 7.03 9.01 -10.80
N GLU A 120 7.74 9.93 -11.48
CA GLU A 120 7.29 10.61 -12.69
C GLU A 120 7.01 9.61 -13.82
N LEU A 121 7.91 8.64 -14.03
CA LEU A 121 7.72 7.57 -15.02
C LEU A 121 6.50 6.68 -14.69
N ALA A 122 6.32 6.31 -13.43
CA ALA A 122 5.18 5.54 -12.97
C ALA A 122 3.85 6.31 -13.14
N GLY A 123 3.83 7.59 -12.79
CA GLY A 123 2.69 8.48 -13.00
C GLY A 123 2.36 8.68 -14.48
N ALA A 124 3.37 8.84 -15.34
CA ALA A 124 3.18 8.94 -16.78
C ALA A 124 2.64 7.63 -17.39
N ALA A 125 3.09 6.47 -16.90
CA ALA A 125 2.54 5.18 -17.30
C ALA A 125 1.06 5.06 -16.93
N LEU A 126 0.69 5.44 -15.70
CA LEU A 126 -0.71 5.47 -15.25
C LEU A 126 -1.59 6.34 -16.16
N LEU A 127 -1.16 7.56 -16.47
CA LEU A 127 -1.95 8.47 -17.31
C LEU A 127 -2.20 7.87 -18.70
N ARG A 128 -1.17 7.26 -19.29
CA ARG A 128 -1.30 6.55 -20.57
C ARG A 128 -2.23 5.33 -20.48
N ASP A 129 -2.14 4.56 -19.39
CA ASP A 129 -2.99 3.39 -19.17
C ASP A 129 -4.47 3.80 -19.00
N ALA A 130 -4.72 4.91 -18.30
CA ALA A 130 -6.06 5.46 -18.11
C ALA A 130 -6.66 6.00 -19.43
N GLU A 131 -5.84 6.64 -20.28
CA GLU A 131 -6.25 7.05 -21.63
C GLU A 131 -6.54 5.85 -22.55
N ALA A 132 -5.72 4.79 -22.46
CA ALA A 132 -5.90 3.58 -23.26
C ALA A 132 -7.10 2.73 -22.83
N GLN A 133 -7.53 2.84 -21.57
CA GLN A 133 -8.63 2.06 -20.98
C GLN A 133 -9.70 2.96 -20.37
N PRO A 134 -10.47 3.70 -21.20
CA PRO A 134 -11.39 4.74 -20.71
C PRO A 134 -12.57 4.21 -19.88
N LEU A 135 -12.88 2.91 -19.96
CA LEU A 135 -13.92 2.26 -19.16
C LEU A 135 -13.40 1.77 -17.80
N ASP A 136 -12.08 1.82 -17.55
CA ASP A 136 -11.52 1.48 -16.26
C ASP A 136 -11.59 2.68 -15.30
N LEU A 137 -12.74 2.78 -14.63
CA LEU A 137 -13.04 3.82 -13.64
C LEU A 137 -11.98 3.93 -12.54
N ASP A 138 -11.33 2.83 -12.15
CA ASP A 138 -10.30 2.87 -11.09
C ASP A 138 -9.01 3.52 -11.61
N LEU A 139 -8.62 3.22 -12.85
CA LEU A 139 -7.46 3.87 -13.49
C LEU A 139 -7.73 5.37 -13.68
N HIS A 140 -8.95 5.72 -14.07
CA HIS A 140 -9.34 7.12 -14.26
C HIS A 140 -9.41 7.88 -12.93
N GLU A 141 -9.98 7.29 -11.89
CA GLU A 141 -9.98 7.87 -10.54
C GLU A 141 -8.56 8.09 -10.03
N ALA A 142 -7.69 7.09 -10.20
CA ALA A 142 -6.32 7.20 -9.75
C ALA A 142 -5.50 8.22 -10.57
N ALA A 143 -5.73 8.31 -11.88
CA ALA A 143 -5.18 9.35 -12.74
C ALA A 143 -5.67 10.76 -12.32
N MET A 144 -6.95 10.91 -11.96
CA MET A 144 -7.48 12.16 -11.43
C MET A 144 -6.86 12.53 -10.08
N LEU A 145 -6.72 11.58 -9.16
CA LEU A 145 -6.08 11.82 -7.85
C LEU A 145 -4.64 12.29 -8.02
N LEU A 146 -3.87 11.64 -8.89
CA LEU A 146 -2.51 12.06 -9.21
C LEU A 146 -2.49 13.48 -9.79
N THR A 147 -3.36 13.74 -10.77
CA THR A 147 -3.39 15.04 -11.48
C THR A 147 -3.79 16.18 -10.56
N ARG A 148 -4.69 15.94 -9.60
CA ARG A 148 -5.19 16.93 -8.64
C ARG A 148 -4.26 17.13 -7.45
N HIS A 149 -3.76 16.05 -6.85
CA HIS A 149 -3.06 16.13 -5.55
C HIS A 149 -1.55 16.29 -5.67
N ALA A 150 -0.91 15.88 -6.77
CA ALA A 150 0.52 16.08 -6.93
C ALA A 150 0.91 17.58 -6.90
N PRO A 151 0.20 18.50 -7.59
CA PRO A 151 0.47 19.93 -7.49
C PRO A 151 0.31 20.47 -6.05
N ASP A 152 -0.79 20.12 -5.38
CA ASP A 152 -1.10 20.58 -4.02
C ASP A 152 -0.04 20.13 -3.00
N LEU A 153 0.44 18.90 -3.14
CA LEU A 153 1.45 18.32 -2.27
C LEU A 153 2.81 19.01 -2.45
N VAL A 154 3.19 19.34 -3.69
CA VAL A 154 4.41 20.11 -3.97
C VAL A 154 4.28 21.55 -3.44
N ALA A 155 3.13 22.20 -3.63
CA ALA A 155 2.89 23.55 -3.11
C ALA A 155 2.90 23.62 -1.58
N SER A 156 2.33 22.60 -0.92
CA SER A 156 2.34 22.49 0.55
C SER A 156 3.75 22.23 1.08
N ALA A 157 4.52 21.37 0.43
CA ALA A 157 5.91 21.14 0.81
C ALA A 157 6.78 22.39 0.62
N GLU A 158 6.54 23.14 -0.46
CA GLU A 158 7.23 24.41 -0.72
C GLU A 158 6.96 25.45 0.38
N SER A 159 5.69 25.63 0.76
CA SER A 159 5.32 26.58 1.82
C SER A 159 5.88 26.18 3.19
N LEU A 160 5.84 24.88 3.53
CA LEU A 160 6.40 24.34 4.77
C LEU A 160 7.92 24.47 4.82
N CYS A 161 8.62 24.15 3.72
CA CYS A 161 10.08 24.32 3.63
C CYS A 161 10.51 25.79 3.74
N ALA A 162 9.68 26.72 3.27
CA ALA A 162 9.92 28.15 3.38
C ALA A 162 9.69 28.67 4.80
N ALA A 163 8.67 28.14 5.49
CA ALA A 163 8.33 28.52 6.86
C ALA A 163 9.33 27.98 7.90
N ASP A 164 9.86 26.76 7.69
CA ASP A 164 10.87 26.15 8.57
C ASP A 164 12.03 25.54 7.77
N PRO A 165 13.12 26.30 7.54
CA PRO A 165 14.31 25.81 6.85
C PRO A 165 15.00 24.64 7.56
N ALA A 166 14.85 24.51 8.88
CA ALA A 166 15.44 23.40 9.64
C ALA A 166 14.66 22.10 9.43
N ALA A 167 13.36 22.18 9.11
CA ALA A 167 12.53 21.04 8.74
C ALA A 167 12.62 20.68 7.24
N ARG A 168 13.35 21.44 6.42
CA ARG A 168 13.40 21.28 4.96
C ARG A 168 13.62 19.83 4.52
N GLU A 169 14.60 19.13 5.09
CA GLU A 169 14.88 17.73 4.71
C GLU A 169 13.68 16.80 4.99
N ARG A 170 13.01 16.97 6.13
CA ARG A 170 11.81 16.19 6.49
C ARG A 170 10.65 16.50 5.55
N CYS A 171 10.39 17.77 5.29
CA CYS A 171 9.35 18.21 4.37
C CYS A 171 9.59 17.70 2.94
N THR A 172 10.84 17.73 2.44
CA THR A 172 11.17 17.19 1.12
C THR A 172 11.06 15.67 1.06
N GLU A 173 11.43 14.95 2.12
CA GLU A 173 11.29 13.50 2.19
C GLU A 173 9.82 13.07 2.23
N GLU A 174 8.99 13.76 3.01
CA GLU A 174 7.54 13.52 3.07
C GLU A 174 6.86 13.84 1.73
N MET A 175 7.27 14.93 1.07
CA MET A 175 6.81 15.27 -0.28
C MET A 175 7.16 14.15 -1.28
N VAL A 176 8.41 13.69 -1.28
CA VAL A 176 8.87 12.63 -2.18
C VAL A 176 8.11 11.33 -1.90
N ALA A 177 7.95 10.95 -0.63
CA ALA A 177 7.19 9.77 -0.24
C ALA A 177 5.71 9.87 -0.65
N GLY A 178 5.09 11.04 -0.52
CA GLY A 178 3.72 11.29 -0.96
C GLY A 178 3.56 11.21 -2.48
N LEU A 179 4.51 11.75 -3.24
CA LEU A 179 4.52 11.63 -4.71
C LEU A 179 4.76 10.18 -5.18
N GLU A 180 5.65 9.44 -4.51
CA GLU A 180 5.85 8.02 -4.76
C GLU A 180 4.61 7.20 -4.40
N GLU A 181 3.91 7.54 -3.33
CA GLU A 181 2.66 6.88 -2.93
C GLU A 181 1.56 7.19 -3.96
N LEU A 182 1.37 8.45 -4.36
CA LEU A 182 0.41 8.81 -5.41
C LEU A 182 0.71 8.11 -6.74
N ALA A 183 1.98 8.01 -7.13
CA ALA A 183 2.41 7.31 -8.33
C ALA A 183 2.44 5.78 -8.19
N GLY A 184 2.48 5.25 -6.96
CA GLY A 184 2.68 3.83 -6.64
C GLY A 184 1.41 3.09 -6.19
N VAL A 185 0.49 3.77 -5.51
CA VAL A 185 -0.86 3.27 -5.12
C VAL A 185 -1.56 2.71 -6.35
N THR A 186 -1.34 3.29 -7.52
CA THR A 186 -1.90 2.90 -8.81
C THR A 186 -1.38 1.56 -9.36
N GLY A 187 -0.13 1.18 -9.09
CA GLY A 187 0.43 -0.12 -9.46
C GLY A 187 -0.18 -1.29 -8.68
N GLU A 188 -0.60 -1.05 -7.43
CA GLU A 188 -1.35 -2.02 -6.62
C GLU A 188 -2.81 -2.14 -7.05
N TYR A 189 -3.44 -1.06 -7.52
CA TYR A 189 -4.80 -1.12 -8.07
C TYR A 189 -4.86 -1.93 -9.37
N ALA A 190 -3.93 -1.71 -10.31
CA ALA A 190 -3.85 -2.48 -11.55
C ALA A 190 -3.64 -3.99 -11.33
N THR A 191 -2.84 -4.37 -10.32
CA THR A 191 -2.56 -5.77 -10.00
C THR A 191 -3.69 -6.44 -9.20
N ARG A 192 -4.32 -5.74 -8.24
CA ARG A 192 -5.48 -6.26 -7.50
C ARG A 192 -6.70 -6.43 -8.43
N ARG A 193 -6.92 -5.52 -9.38
CA ARG A 193 -8.04 -5.58 -10.34
C ARG A 193 -7.88 -6.68 -11.39
N ARG A 194 -6.66 -6.93 -11.90
CA ARG A 194 -6.39 -8.12 -12.74
C ARG A 194 -6.80 -9.43 -12.05
N SER A 195 -6.54 -9.56 -10.75
CA SER A 195 -6.98 -10.75 -10.00
C SER A 195 -8.50 -10.82 -9.86
N ARG A 196 -9.15 -9.69 -9.53
CA ARG A 196 -10.62 -9.63 -9.36
C ARG A 196 -11.38 -9.85 -10.66
N LEU A 197 -10.92 -9.27 -11.77
CA LEU A 197 -11.53 -9.48 -13.10
C LEU A 197 -11.37 -10.94 -13.54
N HIS A 198 -10.22 -11.55 -13.31
CA HIS A 198 -10.01 -12.97 -13.62
C HIS A 198 -10.96 -13.87 -12.79
N ASP A 199 -11.17 -13.54 -11.52
CA ASP A 199 -12.10 -14.26 -10.63
C ASP A 199 -13.57 -14.04 -11.04
N SER A 200 -13.95 -12.81 -11.41
CA SER A 200 -15.30 -12.49 -11.90
C SER A 200 -15.60 -13.19 -13.23
N PHE A 201 -14.66 -13.19 -14.19
CA PHE A 201 -14.83 -13.92 -15.45
C PHE A 201 -14.87 -15.44 -15.26
N ALA A 202 -14.08 -15.98 -14.32
CA ALA A 202 -14.16 -17.40 -13.97
C ALA A 202 -15.52 -17.75 -13.36
N THR A 203 -16.06 -16.87 -12.51
CA THR A 203 -17.39 -17.03 -11.90
C THR A 203 -18.50 -16.97 -12.95
N ILE A 204 -18.45 -16.00 -13.88
CA ILE A 204 -19.40 -15.87 -14.98
C ILE A 204 -19.32 -17.09 -15.91
N ARG A 205 -18.12 -17.56 -16.27
CA ARG A 205 -17.95 -18.77 -17.08
C ARG A 205 -18.53 -20.01 -16.40
N ARG A 206 -18.32 -20.16 -15.09
CA ARG A 206 -18.91 -21.26 -14.31
C ARG A 206 -20.43 -21.17 -14.29
N HIS A 207 -20.99 -19.98 -14.09
CA HIS A 207 -22.44 -19.77 -14.09
C HIS A 207 -23.09 -20.05 -15.46
N ILE A 208 -22.41 -19.66 -16.56
CA ILE A 208 -22.86 -19.99 -17.92
C ILE A 208 -22.78 -21.51 -18.13
N ALA A 209 -21.66 -22.14 -17.79
CA ALA A 209 -21.47 -23.59 -17.94
C ALA A 209 -22.51 -24.41 -17.15
N ASP A 210 -22.85 -23.99 -15.93
CA ASP A 210 -23.88 -24.64 -15.10
C ASP A 210 -25.28 -24.54 -15.74
N ARG A 211 -25.61 -23.40 -16.36
CA ARG A 211 -26.89 -23.20 -17.05
C ARG A 211 -26.97 -23.84 -18.43
N THR A 212 -25.86 -23.97 -19.16
CA THR A 212 -25.85 -24.61 -20.48
C THR A 212 -25.63 -26.12 -20.40
N GLY A 213 -24.91 -26.61 -19.39
CA GLY A 213 -24.67 -28.04 -19.18
C GLY A 213 -25.87 -28.82 -18.64
N SER A 214 -26.84 -28.12 -18.04
CA SER A 214 -28.12 -28.69 -17.59
C SER A 214 -29.19 -28.79 -18.69
N ALA A 215 -28.94 -28.20 -19.87
CA ALA A 215 -29.88 -28.22 -21.01
C ALA A 215 -29.67 -29.41 -21.98
N THR A 216 -28.72 -30.31 -21.68
CA THR A 216 -28.36 -31.47 -22.54
C THR A 216 -28.59 -32.83 -21.88
N ARG A 217 -29.49 -32.92 -20.87
CA ARG A 217 -29.98 -34.20 -20.34
C ARG A 217 -31.49 -34.30 -20.47
#